data_AF-A0A426YD62-F1
#
_entry.id   AF-A0A426YD62-F1
#
_cell.length_a   1.000
_cell.length_b   1.000
_cell.length_c   1.000
_cell.angle_alpha   90.00
_cell.angle_beta   90.00
_cell.angle_gamma   90.00
#
_symmetry.space_group_name_H-M   'P 1'
#
loop_
_entity.id
_entity.type
_entity.pdbx_description
1 polymer ?
#
loop_
_entity_poly.entity_id
_entity_poly.type
_entity_poly.pdbx_seq_one_letter_code
_entity_poly.pdbx_strand_id
1 'polypeptide(L)'
;MKQHVTNLHFFFHDIAGDDNPTVVLVAAPKSLISLVKEPSFGSVYAIDDPLTEGSEGDSTTTGARRASTFRRGRPRRCWFSRRTSASPRVRTTAAPSACSRGTR
;
A
#
# COMPACT_ATOMS: atom_id res chain seq x y z
N MET A 1 -0.85 -33.82 -24.08
CA MET A 1 -0.81 -33.68 -22.60
C MET A 1 -2.16 -33.09 -22.18
N LYS A 2 -2.86 -33.70 -21.21
CA LYS A 2 -4.17 -33.23 -20.71
C LYS A 2 -3.94 -32.16 -19.64
N GLN A 3 -4.61 -31.01 -19.76
CA GLN A 3 -4.54 -29.95 -18.76
C GLN A 3 -5.38 -30.36 -17.53
N HIS A 4 -4.78 -30.39 -16.35
CA HIS A 4 -5.49 -30.53 -15.08
C HIS A 4 -5.65 -29.16 -14.43
N VAL A 5 -6.89 -28.83 -14.02
CA VAL A 5 -7.21 -27.60 -13.29
C VAL A 5 -7.54 -27.98 -11.86
N THR A 6 -6.87 -27.36 -10.90
CA THR A 6 -7.11 -27.52 -9.46
C THR A 6 -7.62 -26.21 -8.87
N ASN A 7 -8.69 -26.27 -8.08
CA ASN A 7 -9.19 -25.13 -7.32
C ASN A 7 -8.76 -25.30 -5.87
N LEU A 8 -8.01 -24.32 -5.35
CA LEU A 8 -7.52 -24.30 -3.97
C LEU A 8 -8.31 -23.24 -3.19
N HIS A 9 -8.77 -23.61 -1.99
CA HIS A 9 -9.49 -22.71 -1.10
C HIS A 9 -8.80 -22.74 0.26
N PHE A 10 -8.36 -21.57 0.72
CA PHE A 10 -7.65 -21.39 1.98
C PHE A 10 -7.90 -19.98 2.49
N PHE A 11 -7.76 -19.80 3.80
CA PHE A 11 -7.90 -18.52 4.47
C PHE A 11 -6.52 -18.00 4.91
N PHE A 12 -6.35 -16.69 4.88
CA PHE A 12 -5.18 -16.00 5.42
C PHE A 12 -5.64 -15.03 6.51
N HIS A 13 -4.92 -15.00 7.62
CA HIS A 13 -5.27 -14.21 8.79
C HIS A 13 -4.24 -13.09 8.98
N ASP A 14 -4.60 -11.87 8.59
CA ASP A 14 -3.77 -10.67 8.79
C ASP A 14 -4.01 -10.15 10.21
N ILE A 15 -3.11 -10.48 11.14
CA ILE A 15 -3.18 -10.09 12.54
C ILE A 15 -2.24 -8.90 12.76
N ALA A 16 -2.84 -7.71 12.79
CA ALA A 16 -2.14 -6.46 13.03
C ALA A 16 -2.35 -5.98 14.48
N GLY A 17 -1.25 -5.80 15.23
CA GLY A 17 -1.26 -5.11 16.52
C GLY A 17 -1.71 -5.93 17.73
N ASP A 18 -1.76 -7.25 17.62
CA ASP A 18 -1.93 -8.17 18.76
C ASP A 18 -0.56 -8.59 19.35
N ASP A 19 -0.56 -9.37 20.42
CA ASP A 19 0.67 -9.84 21.10
C ASP A 19 1.58 -10.68 20.18
N ASN A 20 0.98 -11.34 19.17
CA ASN A 20 1.69 -12.10 18.12
C ASN A 20 1.30 -11.58 16.72
N PRO A 21 1.86 -10.44 16.27
CA PRO A 21 1.49 -9.87 15.00
C PRO A 21 2.10 -10.68 13.85
N THR A 22 1.27 -11.06 12.87
CA THR A 22 1.74 -11.71 11.62
C THR A 22 2.13 -10.69 10.56
N VAL A 23 1.72 -9.43 10.75
CA VAL A 23 2.04 -8.31 9.87
C VAL A 23 2.75 -7.19 10.62
N VAL A 24 3.92 -6.80 10.11
CA VAL A 24 4.78 -5.78 10.72
C VAL A 24 5.08 -4.66 9.72
N LEU A 25 5.00 -3.42 10.21
CA LEU A 25 5.38 -2.23 9.44
C LEU A 25 6.92 -2.15 9.34
N VAL A 26 7.45 -2.24 8.13
CA VAL A 26 8.90 -2.17 7.86
C VAL A 26 9.34 -0.73 7.58
N ALA A 27 8.53 0.02 6.83
CA ALA A 27 8.84 1.40 6.49
C ALA A 27 7.55 2.21 6.32
N ALA A 28 7.54 3.45 6.80
CA ALA A 28 6.47 4.41 6.59
C ALA A 28 7.01 5.81 6.29
N PRO A 29 6.23 6.66 5.60
CA PRO A 29 6.59 8.06 5.43
C PRO A 29 6.63 8.79 6.78
N LYS A 30 7.66 9.63 6.98
CA LYS A 30 7.89 10.38 8.23
C LYS A 30 6.67 11.19 8.72
N SER A 31 5.88 11.74 7.79
CA SER A 31 4.70 12.55 8.09
C SER A 31 3.50 11.76 8.62
N LEU A 32 3.55 10.42 8.59
CA LEU A 32 2.43 9.54 8.91
C LEU A 32 2.76 8.56 10.05
N ILE A 33 3.93 8.70 10.69
CA ILE A 33 4.33 7.87 11.83
C ILE A 33 3.33 7.99 12.99
N SER A 34 2.68 9.15 13.16
CA SER A 34 1.64 9.35 14.19
C SER A 34 0.30 8.65 13.86
N LEU A 35 0.14 8.12 12.64
CA LEU A 35 -1.05 7.41 12.18
C LEU A 35 -0.88 5.89 12.32
N VAL A 36 -0.19 5.40 13.35
CA VAL A 36 0.05 3.95 13.56
C VAL A 36 -1.24 3.11 13.52
N LYS A 37 -2.40 3.72 13.83
CA LYS A 37 -3.73 3.10 13.75
C LYS A 37 -4.32 2.96 12.34
N GLU A 38 -3.85 3.72 11.36
CA GLU A 38 -4.43 3.76 10.02
C GLU A 38 -3.37 3.46 8.96
N PRO A 39 -3.56 2.44 8.09
CA PRO A 39 -2.60 2.13 7.07
C PRO A 39 -2.40 3.37 6.20
N SER A 40 -1.14 3.77 6.03
CA SER A 40 -0.74 5.02 5.37
C SER A 40 -0.28 4.76 3.93
N PHE A 41 -0.41 5.76 3.04
CA PHE A 41 0.08 5.61 1.67
C PHE A 41 1.61 5.59 1.69
N GLY A 42 2.23 4.72 0.89
CA GLY A 42 3.68 4.62 0.81
C GLY A 42 4.29 3.78 1.93
N SER A 43 3.48 3.17 2.79
CA SER A 43 3.93 2.25 3.82
C SER A 43 4.21 0.86 3.25
N VAL A 44 5.26 0.22 3.77
CA VAL A 44 5.70 -1.13 3.42
C VAL A 44 5.48 -2.03 4.62
N TYR A 45 4.77 -3.14 4.40
CA TYR A 45 4.52 -4.16 5.40
C TYR A 45 5.17 -5.47 5.01
N ALA A 46 5.72 -6.18 5.99
CA ALA A 46 6.12 -7.59 5.88
C ALA A 46 5.00 -8.44 6.47
N ILE A 47 4.65 -9.52 5.77
CA ILE A 47 3.55 -10.43 6.09
C ILE A 47 4.11 -11.85 6.19
N ASP A 48 3.80 -12.55 7.28
CA ASP A 48 4.05 -13.98 7.49
C ASP A 48 2.80 -14.63 8.10
N ASP A 49 1.74 -14.75 7.30
CA ASP A 49 0.43 -15.24 7.76
C ASP A 49 0.33 -16.77 7.59
N PRO A 50 -0.24 -17.51 8.57
CA PRO A 50 -0.59 -18.92 8.37
C PRO A 50 -1.73 -19.05 7.35
N LEU A 51 -1.65 -20.09 6.51
CA LEU A 51 -2.71 -20.49 5.59
C LEU A 51 -3.48 -21.64 6.21
N THR A 52 -4.77 -21.44 6.45
CA THR A 52 -5.62 -22.42 7.13
C THR A 52 -6.77 -22.90 6.24
N GLU A 53 -7.28 -24.10 6.53
CA GLU A 53 -8.43 -24.68 5.81
C GLU A 53 -9.75 -24.00 6.20
N GLY A 54 -9.88 -23.58 7.47
CA GLY A 54 -11.04 -22.88 8.00
C GLY A 54 -10.78 -21.39 8.22
N SER A 55 -11.85 -20.62 8.38
CA SER A 55 -11.78 -19.20 8.77
C SER A 55 -11.47 -18.99 10.25
N GLU A 56 -11.42 -20.06 11.04
CA GLU A 56 -11.10 -20.02 12.47
C GLU A 56 -9.58 -20.07 12.67
N GLY A 57 -9.06 -19.25 13.58
CA GLY A 57 -7.61 -19.11 13.80
C GLY A 57 -6.93 -20.40 14.26
N ASP A 58 -7.66 -21.28 14.94
CA ASP A 58 -7.16 -22.56 15.47
C ASP A 58 -7.32 -23.73 14.48
N SER A 59 -7.79 -23.45 13.26
CA SER A 59 -7.99 -24.49 12.25
C SER A 59 -6.66 -24.99 11.67
N THR A 60 -6.68 -26.21 11.10
CA THR A 60 -5.48 -26.87 10.58
C THR A 60 -4.73 -25.98 9.60
N THR A 61 -3.45 -25.73 9.89
CA THR A 61 -2.56 -24.93 9.04
C THR A 61 -2.02 -25.78 7.90
N THR A 62 -2.35 -25.40 6.66
CA THR A 62 -1.91 -26.06 5.42
C THR A 62 -0.61 -25.47 4.88
N GLY A 63 -0.23 -24.25 5.29
CA GLY A 63 0.99 -23.60 4.84
C GLY A 63 1.19 -22.20 5.44
N ALA A 64 2.09 -21.41 4.85
CA ALA A 64 2.34 -20.02 5.25
C ALA A 64 2.50 -19.11 4.03
N ARG A 65 2.05 -17.87 4.14
CA ARG A 65 2.17 -16.83 3.13
C ARG A 65 3.20 -15.79 3.56
N ARG A 66 4.27 -15.68 2.77
CA ARG A 66 5.30 -14.65 2.93
C ARG A 66 5.21 -13.63 1.81
N ALA A 67 5.00 -12.37 2.16
CA ALA A 67 4.92 -11.30 1.18
C ALA A 67 5.37 -9.96 1.76
N SER A 68 5.82 -9.06 0.88
CA SER A 68 5.92 -7.64 1.20
C SER A 68 4.86 -6.89 0.41
N THR A 69 4.16 -5.96 1.07
CA THR A 69 3.14 -5.14 0.42
C THR A 69 3.50 -3.67 0.48
N PHE A 70 3.39 -3.00 -0.65
CA PHE A 70 3.54 -1.54 -0.75
C PHE A 70 2.18 -0.91 -0.96
N ARG A 71 1.75 -0.08 -0.01
CA ARG A 71 0.44 0.55 -0.09
C ARG A 71 0.47 1.68 -1.10
N ARG A 72 -0.12 1.44 -2.28
CA ARG A 72 -0.31 2.46 -3.32
C ARG A 72 -1.46 3.39 -2.96
N GLY A 73 -1.32 4.65 -3.37
CA GLY A 73 -2.18 5.76 -3.00
C GLY A 73 -2.93 6.26 -4.20
N ARG A 74 -4.02 7.00 -3.96
CA ARG A 74 -4.80 7.57 -5.05
C ARG A 74 -3.96 8.60 -5.82
N PRO A 75 -3.97 8.57 -7.16
CA PRO A 75 -3.26 9.56 -7.95
C PRO A 75 -3.83 10.95 -7.66
N ARG A 76 -2.99 11.88 -7.21
CA ARG A 76 -3.33 13.29 -7.18
C ARG A 76 -3.06 13.85 -8.57
N ARG A 77 -4.10 14.33 -9.26
CA ARG A 77 -3.94 15.08 -10.51
C ARG A 77 -3.39 16.46 -10.14
N CYS A 78 -2.09 16.67 -10.32
CA CYS A 78 -1.53 18.02 -10.26
C CYS A 78 -1.53 18.57 -11.69
N TRP A 79 -2.27 19.66 -11.90
CA TRP A 79 -2.26 20.38 -13.17
C TRP A 79 -0.99 21.24 -13.24
N PHE A 80 -0.13 20.98 -14.21
CA PHE A 80 0.96 21.89 -14.55
C PHE A 80 0.46 22.91 -15.56
N SER A 81 0.22 24.15 -15.12
CA SER A 81 0.03 25.26 -16.06
C SER A 81 1.40 25.76 -16.51
N ARG A 82 1.73 25.58 -17.79
CA ARG A 82 2.93 26.13 -18.38
C ARG A 82 2.64 27.56 -18.81
N ARG A 83 3.11 28.56 -18.05
CA ARG A 83 3.12 29.94 -18.53
C ARG A 83 4.39 30.17 -19.34
N THR A 84 4.27 30.23 -20.67
CA THR A 84 5.32 30.73 -21.53
C THR A 84 5.21 32.25 -21.63
N SER A 85 6.18 32.98 -21.07
CA SER A 85 6.32 34.42 -21.32
C SER A 85 7.11 34.65 -22.61
N ALA A 86 6.61 35.50 -23.50
CA ALA A 86 7.27 35.85 -24.77
C ALA A 86 8.50 36.80 -24.62
N SER A 87 9.07 36.93 -23.42
CA SER A 87 10.17 37.86 -23.15
C SER A 87 11.50 37.10 -22.97
N PRO A 88 12.54 37.40 -23.78
CA PRO A 88 13.79 36.61 -23.81
C PRO A 88 14.72 36.83 -22.61
N ARG A 89 14.29 37.55 -21.56
CA ARG A 89 15.14 37.89 -20.39
C ARG A 89 14.63 37.42 -19.02
N VAL A 90 13.59 36.59 -18.95
CA VAL A 90 13.08 36.13 -17.64
C VAL A 90 13.44 34.66 -17.42
N ARG A 91 14.30 34.43 -16.43
CA ARG A 91 14.67 33.10 -15.94
C ARG A 91 13.40 32.39 -15.45
N THR A 92 13.13 31.20 -15.98
CA THR A 92 11.92 30.43 -15.66
C THR A 92 11.94 29.99 -14.20
N THR A 93 11.25 30.70 -13.32
CA THR A 93 10.91 30.20 -11.98
C THR A 93 9.63 29.39 -12.08
N ALA A 94 9.77 28.06 -12.05
CA ALA A 94 8.63 27.16 -11.89
C ALA A 94 8.15 27.26 -10.44
N ALA A 95 7.14 28.10 -10.18
CA ALA A 95 6.43 28.07 -8.92
C ALA A 95 5.47 26.86 -8.91
N PRO A 96 5.45 26.02 -7.87
CA PRO A 96 4.49 24.93 -7.79
C PRO A 96 3.07 25.52 -7.67
N SER A 97 2.22 25.31 -8.69
CA SER A 97 0.80 25.59 -8.56
C SER A 97 0.13 24.54 -7.69
N ALA A 98 -0.81 24.98 -6.85
CA ALA A 98 -1.48 24.19 -5.83
C ALA A 98 -1.97 22.81 -6.33
N CYS A 99 -1.54 21.73 -5.67
CA CYS A 99 -2.17 20.41 -5.82
C CYS A 99 -3.45 20.40 -4.98
N SER A 100 -4.61 20.55 -5.62
CA SER A 100 -5.89 20.36 -4.93
C SER A 100 -6.12 18.87 -4.65
N ARG A 101 -6.68 18.57 -3.47
CA ARG A 101 -7.21 17.25 -3.19
C ARG A 101 -8.44 17.09 -4.09
N GLY A 102 -8.41 16.17 -5.04
CA GLY A 102 -9.59 15.83 -5.81
C GLY A 102 -10.65 15.29 -4.85
N THR A 103 -11.62 16.13 -4.49
CA THR A 103 -12.92 15.68 -3.98
C THR A 103 -13.70 15.07 -5.13
N ARG A 104 -14.46 14.04 -4.80
CA ARG A 104 -15.20 13.18 -5.72
C ARG A 104 -16.19 13.94 -6.58
#